data_AF-R6M5K6-F1
#
_entry.id   AF-R6M5K6-F1
#
_cell.length_a   1.000
_cell.length_b   1.000
_cell.length_c   1.000
_cell.angle_alpha   90.00
_cell.angle_beta   90.00
_cell.angle_gamma   90.00
#
_symmetry.space_group_name_H-M   'P 1'
#
loop_
_entity.id
_entity.type
_entity.pdbx_description
1 polymer ?
#
loop_
_entity_poly.entity_id
_entity_poly.type
_entity_poly.pdbx_seq_one_letter_code
_entity_poly.pdbx_strand_id
1 'polypeptide(L)'
;MKWVRSLNSESGNTTVKEAKELTNRKEQIRILDNGEIYMPAAQTYGRDANSILREVMKVSERPADIKRRMDLFYVYMDENNYEEADKLLTEIEAIVGTSDPDIAAARTSLDLEKILGE
;
A
#
# COMPACT_ATOMS: atom_id res chain seq x y z
N MET A 1 54.72 -12.98 25.75
CA MET A 1 53.43 -13.72 25.75
C MET A 1 52.60 -13.23 24.58
N LYS A 2 52.34 -14.07 23.58
CA LYS A 2 51.56 -13.74 22.37
C LYS A 2 50.26 -14.54 22.44
N TRP A 3 49.12 -13.88 22.60
CA TRP A 3 47.81 -14.54 22.64
C TRP A 3 47.38 -14.92 21.21
N VAL A 4 47.00 -16.18 21.00
CA VAL A 4 46.38 -16.66 19.76
C VAL A 4 44.94 -17.09 20.06
N ARG A 5 43.97 -16.59 19.29
CA ARG A 5 42.55 -16.95 19.42
C ARG A 5 42.30 -18.31 18.78
N SER A 6 41.79 -19.26 19.56
CA SER A 6 41.52 -20.67 19.19
C SER A 6 40.31 -20.89 18.27
N LEU A 7 39.70 -19.82 17.75
CA LEU A 7 38.42 -19.88 17.04
C LEU A 7 38.51 -20.15 15.54
N ASN A 8 39.71 -20.20 14.96
CA ASN A 8 39.93 -20.53 13.55
C ASN A 8 40.85 -21.76 13.44
N SER A 9 40.35 -22.94 13.78
CA SER A 9 40.96 -24.17 13.29
C SER A 9 40.54 -24.40 11.83
N GLU A 10 41.44 -24.96 11.02
CA GLU A 10 41.21 -25.26 9.59
C GLU A 10 40.00 -26.16 9.31
N SER A 11 39.46 -26.81 10.35
CA SER A 11 38.26 -27.67 10.31
C SER A 11 36.99 -26.98 10.82
N GLY A 12 37.04 -25.68 11.15
CA GLY A 12 35.90 -24.92 11.65
C GLY A 12 34.92 -24.57 10.53
N ASN A 13 33.77 -25.26 10.49
CA ASN A 13 32.64 -24.87 9.65
C ASN A 13 32.11 -23.50 10.09
N THR A 14 32.63 -22.42 9.50
CA THR A 14 32.20 -21.03 9.78
C THR A 14 30.94 -20.61 9.03
N THR A 15 30.19 -21.56 8.45
CA THR A 15 28.92 -21.23 7.82
C THR A 15 27.79 -22.01 8.47
N VAL A 16 26.98 -21.25 9.18
CA VAL A 16 25.78 -21.61 9.91
C VAL A 16 24.81 -22.34 8.97
N LYS A 17 24.90 -23.67 8.89
CA LYS A 17 23.95 -24.49 8.11
C LYS A 17 22.49 -24.23 8.53
N GLU A 18 22.26 -23.98 9.82
CA GLU A 18 20.95 -23.59 10.37
C GLU A 18 20.44 -22.22 9.88
N ALA A 19 21.33 -21.25 9.64
CA ALA A 19 20.91 -19.94 9.14
C ALA A 19 20.36 -20.05 7.71
N LYS A 20 20.89 -20.98 6.92
CA LYS A 20 20.40 -21.24 5.56
C LYS A 20 18.94 -21.72 5.56
N GLU A 21 18.53 -22.50 6.57
CA GLU A 21 17.13 -22.91 6.78
C GLU A 21 16.22 -21.73 7.17
N LEU A 22 16.70 -20.84 8.05
CA LEU A 22 15.98 -19.63 8.45
C LEU A 22 15.76 -18.63 7.29
N THR A 23 16.62 -18.68 6.27
CA THR A 23 16.55 -17.79 5.10
C THR A 23 15.53 -18.25 4.05
N ASN A 24 15.03 -19.49 4.13
CA ASN A 24 14.16 -20.08 3.09
C ASN A 24 12.65 -19.98 3.38
N ARG A 25 12.23 -19.10 4.30
CA ARG A 25 10.82 -18.93 4.68
C ARG A 25 10.03 -18.09 3.68
N LYS A 26 9.84 -18.61 2.47
CA LYS A 26 8.69 -18.20 1.62
C LYS A 26 7.34 -18.61 2.25
N GLU A 27 7.38 -19.39 3.32
CA GLU A 27 6.25 -20.19 3.81
C GLU A 27 5.34 -19.49 4.83
N GLN A 28 5.62 -18.26 5.27
CA GLN A 28 4.87 -17.63 6.39
C GLN A 28 3.78 -16.64 5.98
N ILE A 29 3.69 -16.25 4.70
CA ILE A 29 2.63 -15.37 4.20
C ILE A 29 1.78 -16.14 3.20
N ARG A 30 0.46 -15.99 3.31
CA ARG A 30 -0.53 -16.50 2.36
C ARG A 30 -1.39 -15.32 1.91
N ILE A 31 -1.65 -15.23 0.61
CA ILE A 31 -2.54 -14.24 0.02
C ILE A 31 -3.89 -14.93 -0.15
N LEU A 32 -4.96 -14.35 0.38
CA LEU A 32 -6.33 -14.80 0.14
C LEU A 32 -6.98 -13.81 -0.81
N ASP A 33 -7.32 -14.27 -2.02
CA ASP A 33 -8.01 -13.47 -3.04
C ASP A 33 -9.10 -14.33 -3.67
N ASN A 34 -10.34 -13.81 -3.73
CA ASN A 34 -11.52 -14.50 -4.26
C ASN A 34 -11.75 -15.95 -3.76
N GLY A 35 -11.41 -16.23 -2.50
CA GLY A 35 -11.56 -17.56 -1.90
C GLY A 35 -10.44 -18.55 -2.27
N GLU A 36 -9.45 -18.12 -3.03
CA GLU A 36 -8.26 -18.90 -3.38
C GLU A 36 -7.03 -18.41 -2.60
N ILE A 37 -6.13 -19.35 -2.31
CA ILE A 37 -4.91 -19.09 -1.54
C ILE A 37 -3.70 -19.10 -2.47
N TYR A 38 -2.94 -18.01 -2.47
CA TYR A 38 -1.71 -17.85 -3.27
C TYR A 38 -0.48 -17.67 -2.39
N MET A 39 0.67 -18.08 -2.93
CA MET A 39 1.98 -17.79 -2.37
C MET A 39 2.49 -16.47 -2.97
N PRO A 40 3.08 -15.56 -2.17
CA PRO A 40 3.78 -14.39 -2.70
C PRO A 40 4.86 -14.83 -3.70
N ALA A 41 4.97 -14.13 -4.83
CA ALA A 41 5.93 -14.46 -5.87
C ALA A 41 7.39 -14.24 -5.41
N ALA A 42 7.60 -13.27 -4.53
CA ALA A 42 8.90 -12.88 -4.01
C ALA A 42 9.15 -13.33 -2.55
N GLN A 43 10.41 -13.35 -2.16
CA GLN A 43 10.82 -13.57 -0.76
C GLN A 43 10.25 -12.46 0.13
N THR A 44 9.61 -12.82 1.23
CA THR A 44 8.96 -11.86 2.15
C THR A 44 9.84 -11.49 3.34
N TYR A 45 10.81 -12.35 3.70
CA TYR A 45 11.76 -12.07 4.76
C TYR A 45 12.67 -10.89 4.42
N GLY A 46 12.71 -9.88 5.29
CA GLY A 46 13.50 -8.66 5.10
C GLY A 46 12.83 -7.56 4.27
N ARG A 47 11.58 -7.75 3.83
CA ARG A 47 10.78 -6.70 3.17
C ARG A 47 9.92 -5.95 4.19
N ASP A 48 9.67 -4.67 3.93
CA ASP A 48 8.75 -3.88 4.75
C ASP A 48 7.29 -4.31 4.53
N ALA A 49 6.48 -4.20 5.58
CA ALA A 49 5.08 -4.61 5.56
C ALA A 49 4.27 -3.90 4.47
N ASN A 50 4.56 -2.62 4.20
CA ASN A 50 3.85 -1.84 3.18
C ASN A 50 4.16 -2.33 1.76
N SER A 51 5.40 -2.74 1.48
CA SER A 51 5.81 -3.33 0.20
C SER A 51 5.14 -4.67 -0.06
N ILE A 52 4.99 -5.49 0.99
CA ILE A 52 4.23 -6.74 0.92
C ILE A 52 2.74 -6.42 0.67
N LEU A 53 2.15 -5.48 1.42
CA LEU A 53 0.75 -5.10 1.24
C LEU A 53 0.46 -4.56 -0.17
N ARG A 54 1.33 -3.72 -0.75
CA ARG A 54 1.16 -3.23 -2.13
C ARG A 54 1.17 -4.35 -3.16
N GLU A 55 2.10 -5.30 -3.04
CA GLU A 55 2.22 -6.45 -3.94
C GLU A 55 1.02 -7.40 -3.82
N VAL A 56 0.61 -7.69 -2.58
CA VAL A 56 -0.50 -8.59 -2.26
C VAL A 56 -1.85 -7.99 -2.66
N MET A 57 -2.08 -6.72 -2.31
CA MET A 57 -3.35 -6.04 -2.51
C MET A 57 -3.49 -5.47 -3.92
N LYS A 58 -2.45 -5.56 -4.78
CA LYS A 58 -2.37 -4.87 -6.08
C LYS A 58 -2.62 -3.35 -5.97
N VAL A 59 -2.32 -2.75 -4.81
CA VAL A 59 -2.65 -1.34 -4.53
C VAL A 59 -1.56 -0.45 -5.11
N SER A 60 -1.80 -0.02 -6.33
CA SER A 60 -1.27 1.25 -6.86
C SER A 60 -2.28 2.03 -7.69
N GLU A 61 -3.45 1.47 -7.99
CA GLU A 61 -4.49 2.20 -8.71
C GLU A 61 -5.83 2.03 -7.99
N ARG A 62 -6.44 3.15 -7.61
CA ARG A 62 -7.84 3.19 -7.14
C ARG A 62 -8.71 2.39 -8.13
N PRO A 63 -9.76 1.69 -7.66
CA PRO A 63 -10.72 1.03 -8.55
C PRO A 63 -11.12 1.95 -9.71
N ALA A 64 -11.24 1.40 -10.92
CA ALA A 64 -11.41 2.18 -12.14
C ALA A 64 -12.68 3.06 -12.12
N ASP A 65 -13.70 2.64 -11.38
CA ASP A 65 -14.90 3.41 -11.11
C ASP A 65 -14.63 4.62 -10.19
N ILE A 66 -13.87 4.44 -9.10
CA ILE A 66 -13.46 5.55 -8.23
C ILE A 66 -12.62 6.57 -8.98
N LYS A 67 -11.68 6.10 -9.81
CA LYS A 67 -10.86 7.00 -10.63
C LYS A 67 -11.73 7.85 -11.57
N ARG A 68 -12.67 7.23 -12.29
CA ARG A 68 -13.60 7.95 -13.17
C ARG A 68 -14.48 8.95 -12.42
N ARG A 69 -14.96 8.59 -11.22
CA ARG A 69 -15.75 9.48 -10.38
C ARG A 69 -14.92 10.69 -9.91
N MET A 70 -13.65 10.49 -9.56
CA MET A 70 -12.73 11.58 -9.23
C MET A 70 -12.45 12.48 -10.44
N ASP A 71 -12.23 11.90 -11.62
CA ASP A 71 -12.04 12.68 -12.85
C ASP A 71 -13.28 13.55 -13.15
N LEU A 72 -14.48 12.99 -13.01
CA LEU A 72 -15.73 13.72 -13.18
C LEU A 72 -15.96 14.79 -12.11
N PHE A 73 -15.55 14.54 -10.87
CA PHE A 73 -15.59 15.54 -9.81
C PHE A 73 -14.79 16.80 -10.20
N TYR A 74 -13.56 16.64 -10.72
CA TYR A 74 -12.76 17.78 -11.16
C TYR A 74 -13.35 18.49 -12.37
N VAL A 75 -14.02 17.78 -13.28
CA VAL A 75 -14.78 18.42 -14.37
C VAL A 75 -15.87 19.33 -13.81
N TYR A 76 -16.65 18.87 -12.82
CA TYR A 76 -17.67 19.72 -12.19
C TYR A 76 -17.09 20.91 -11.44
N MET A 77 -15.93 20.74 -10.80
CA MET A 77 -15.20 21.84 -10.17
C MET A 77 -14.80 22.90 -11.21
N ASP A 78 -14.23 22.49 -12.34
CA ASP A 78 -13.83 23.39 -13.44
C ASP A 78 -15.03 24.12 -14.07
N GLU A 79 -16.19 23.45 -14.12
CA GLU A 79 -17.45 24.03 -14.61
C GLU A 79 -18.17 24.91 -13.56
N ASN A 80 -17.61 25.08 -12.36
CA ASN A 80 -18.23 25.74 -11.20
C ASN A 80 -19.56 25.09 -10.77
N ASN A 81 -19.80 23.84 -11.13
CA ASN A 81 -20.99 23.09 -10.75
C ASN A 81 -20.80 22.42 -9.39
N TYR A 82 -20.74 23.24 -8.34
CA TYR A 82 -20.41 22.78 -6.99
C TYR A 82 -21.48 21.88 -6.35
N GLU A 83 -22.74 21.97 -6.78
CA GLU A 83 -23.79 21.08 -6.29
C GLU A 83 -23.58 19.63 -6.76
N GLU A 84 -23.28 19.43 -8.04
CA GLU A 84 -23.03 18.09 -8.57
C GLU A 84 -21.67 17.55 -8.13
N ALA A 85 -20.66 18.41 -8.00
CA ALA A 85 -19.38 18.05 -7.41
C ALA A 85 -19.55 17.52 -5.96
N ASP A 86 -20.37 18.20 -5.14
CA ASP A 86 -20.63 17.83 -3.75
C ASP A 86 -21.36 16.49 -3.61
N LYS A 87 -22.40 16.27 -4.43
CA LYS A 87 -23.12 14.98 -4.48
C LYS A 87 -22.17 13.85 -4.86
N LEU A 88 -21.39 14.04 -5.91
CA LEU A 88 -20.47 13.02 -6.41
C LEU A 88 -19.37 12.70 -5.39
N LEU A 89 -18.78 13.73 -4.75
CA LEU A 89 -17.78 13.54 -3.71
C LEU A 89 -18.35 12.79 -2.50
N THR A 90 -19.58 13.09 -2.10
CA THR A 90 -20.28 12.37 -1.02
C THR A 90 -20.48 10.88 -1.34
N GLU A 91 -20.78 10.53 -2.60
CA GLU A 91 -20.84 9.14 -3.02
C GLU A 91 -19.47 8.45 -2.95
N ILE A 92 -18.40 9.14 -3.33
CA ILE A 92 -17.03 8.61 -3.26
C ILE A 92 -16.63 8.42 -1.79
N GLU A 93 -16.94 9.37 -0.91
CA GLU A 93 -16.71 9.30 0.54
C GLU A 93 -17.40 8.10 1.18
N ALA A 94 -18.62 7.76 0.74
CA ALA A 94 -19.34 6.59 1.24
C ALA A 94 -18.66 5.25 0.87
N ILE A 95 -17.90 5.21 -0.22
CA ILE A 95 -17.22 4.00 -0.71
C ILE A 95 -15.79 3.91 -0.16
N VAL A 96 -15.05 5.01 -0.24
CA VAL A 96 -13.60 5.07 0.04
C VAL A 96 -13.32 5.45 1.50
N GLY A 97 -14.24 6.20 2.11
CA GLY A 97 -14.07 6.77 3.45
C GLY A 97 -13.45 8.16 3.43
N THR A 98 -13.81 8.96 4.43
CA THR A 98 -13.38 10.36 4.56
C THR A 98 -11.93 10.53 5.04
N SER A 99 -11.29 9.46 5.53
CA SER A 99 -9.89 9.50 5.96
C SER A 99 -8.89 9.29 4.83
N ASP A 100 -9.36 9.03 3.61
CA ASP A 100 -8.50 8.95 2.44
C ASP A 100 -7.90 10.34 2.11
N PRO A 101 -6.58 10.47 1.94
CA PRO A 101 -5.92 11.76 1.74
C PRO A 101 -6.42 12.54 0.51
N ASP A 102 -6.70 11.87 -0.60
CA ASP A 102 -7.15 12.56 -1.83
C ASP A 102 -8.60 13.04 -1.66
N ILE A 103 -9.42 12.25 -0.97
CA ILE A 103 -10.82 12.61 -0.68
C ILE A 103 -10.89 13.79 0.30
N ALA A 104 -10.08 13.77 1.36
CA ALA A 104 -9.99 14.87 2.31
C ALA A 104 -9.49 16.17 1.65
N ALA A 105 -8.52 16.07 0.74
CA ALA A 105 -8.04 17.20 -0.05
C ALA A 105 -9.14 17.74 -0.98
N ALA A 106 -9.82 16.87 -1.71
CA ALA A 106 -10.94 17.24 -2.60
C ALA A 106 -12.07 17.94 -1.85
N ARG A 107 -12.43 17.45 -0.65
CA ARG A 107 -13.42 18.08 0.24
C ARG A 107 -13.01 19.49 0.63
N THR A 108 -11.76 19.66 1.06
CA THR A 108 -11.21 20.97 1.43
C THR A 108 -11.25 21.94 0.24
N SER A 109 -10.89 21.47 -0.95
CA SER A 109 -10.95 22.29 -2.18
C SER A 109 -12.38 22.72 -2.53
N LEU A 110 -13.34 21.80 -2.47
CA LEU A 110 -14.76 22.11 -2.73
C LEU A 110 -15.31 23.14 -1.73
N ASP A 111 -15.01 22.96 -0.45
CA ASP A 111 -15.47 23.87 0.60
C ASP A 111 -14.88 25.28 0.41
N LEU A 112 -13.60 25.38 0.02
CA LEU A 112 -12.96 26.66 -0.30
C LEU A 112 -13.61 27.35 -1.51
N GLU A 113 -13.85 26.63 -2.60
CA GLU A 113 -14.49 27.21 -3.80
C GLU A 113 -15.93 27.64 -3.52
N LYS A 114 -16.68 26.89 -2.72
CA LYS A 114 -18.03 27.29 -2.28
C LYS A 114 -18.01 28.59 -1.46
N ILE A 115 -17.00 28.80 -0.61
CA ILE A 115 -16.86 30.03 0.20
C ILE A 115 -16.41 31.22 -0.67
N LEU A 116 -15.54 30.98 -1.66
CA LEU A 116 -14.97 32.04 -2.51
C LEU A 116 -15.86 32.42 -3.70
N GLY A 117 -16.76 31.52 -4.12
CA GLY A 117 -17.68 31.70 -5.23
C GLY A 117 -19.02 32.36 -4.88
N GLU A 118 -19.28 32.64 -3.60
CA GLU A 118 -20.38 33.48 -3.10
C GLU A 118 -20.01 34.98 -3.11
#